data_AF-A0A6A5WS33-F1
#
_entry.id   AF-A0A6A5WS33-F1
#
_cell.length_a   1.000
_cell.length_b   1.000
_cell.length_c   1.000
_cell.angle_alpha   90.00
_cell.angle_beta   90.00
_cell.angle_gamma   90.00
#
_symmetry.space_group_name_H-M   'P 1'
#
loop_
_entity.id
_entity.type
_entity.pdbx_description
1 polymer ?
#
loop_
_entity_poly.entity_id
_entity_poly.type
_entity_poly.pdbx_seq_one_letter_code
_entity_poly.pdbx_strand_id
1 'polypeptide(L)'
;KPREEFSIAAEYHPSNLPGKTVLVAHVKLPPNSATPPHRHGGATAIAIPVTGTSLNQMNGKEPKTYGPGGFWYEAPGCHHQRSEWVSGEEGATFIAVLIVDDETIQG
;
A
#
# COMPACT_ATOMS: atom_id res chain seq x y z
N LYS A 1 14.37 -7.16 7.90
CA LYS A 1 14.57 -5.96 7.04
C LYS A 1 14.00 -4.76 7.78
N PRO A 2 14.55 -3.54 7.64
CA PRO A 2 13.90 -2.33 8.12
C PRO A 2 12.44 -2.27 7.64
N ARG A 3 11.56 -1.67 8.44
CA ARG A 3 10.15 -1.48 8.07
C ARG A 3 9.99 -0.36 7.04
N GLU A 4 8.86 -0.38 6.37
CA GLU A 4 8.31 0.77 5.67
C GLU A 4 8.11 1.97 6.61
N GLU A 5 8.23 3.16 6.05
CA GLU A 5 7.67 4.38 6.64
C GLU A 5 6.28 4.60 6.03
N PHE A 6 5.29 4.89 6.87
CA PHE A 6 3.91 5.11 6.46
C PHE A 6 3.42 6.45 7.02
N SER A 7 2.77 7.25 6.18
CA SER A 7 2.14 8.50 6.62
C SER A 7 0.87 8.78 5.83
N ILE A 8 -0.18 9.21 6.52
CA ILE A 8 -1.43 9.66 5.88
C ILE A 8 -1.20 11.07 5.34
N ALA A 9 -1.43 11.24 4.04
CA ALA A 9 -1.36 12.51 3.34
C ALA A 9 -2.72 13.22 3.27
N ALA A 10 -3.80 12.45 3.14
CA ALA A 10 -5.16 12.99 3.09
C ALA A 10 -6.20 11.96 3.54
N GLU A 11 -7.34 12.47 3.99
CA GLU A 11 -8.53 11.71 4.38
C GLU A 11 -9.76 12.38 3.77
N TYR A 12 -10.67 11.57 3.22
CA TYR A 12 -11.89 12.02 2.58
C TYR A 12 -13.07 11.13 2.96
N HIS A 13 -14.26 11.74 3.01
CA HIS A 13 -15.55 11.05 3.21
C HIS A 13 -16.49 11.36 2.03
N PRO A 14 -16.33 10.69 0.87
CA PRO A 14 -17.11 11.00 -0.32
C PRO A 14 -18.58 10.65 -0.13
N SER A 15 -19.50 11.55 -0.49
CA SER A 15 -20.94 11.33 -0.32
C SER A 15 -21.51 10.20 -1.18
N ASN A 16 -20.83 9.82 -2.25
CA ASN A 16 -21.17 8.68 -3.10
C ASN A 16 -20.61 7.33 -2.60
N LEU A 17 -19.85 7.35 -1.49
CA LEU A 17 -19.34 6.17 -0.79
C LEU A 17 -19.75 6.22 0.70
N PRO A 18 -21.04 6.16 1.02
CA PRO A 18 -21.50 6.25 2.42
C PRO A 18 -20.96 5.09 3.26
N GLY A 19 -20.54 5.38 4.49
CA GLY A 19 -19.95 4.40 5.41
C GLY A 19 -18.49 4.05 5.12
N LYS A 20 -17.85 4.75 4.17
CA LYS A 20 -16.46 4.53 3.78
C LYS A 20 -15.63 5.80 3.90
N THR A 21 -14.39 5.59 4.36
CA THR A 21 -13.34 6.61 4.37
C THR A 21 -12.31 6.28 3.29
N VAL A 22 -11.88 7.31 2.54
CA VAL A 22 -10.77 7.21 1.59
C VAL A 22 -9.54 7.87 2.21
N LEU A 23 -8.48 7.08 2.41
CA LEU A 23 -7.17 7.60 2.82
C LEU A 23 -6.21 7.60 1.64
N VAL A 24 -5.41 8.66 1.54
CA VAL A 24 -4.24 8.71 0.67
C VAL A 24 -3.02 8.71 1.58
N ALA A 25 -2.11 7.77 1.39
CA ALA A 25 -0.92 7.62 2.20
C ALA A 25 0.35 7.56 1.36
N HIS A 26 1.45 8.09 1.91
CA HIS A 26 2.79 7.80 1.42
C HIS A 26 3.30 6.55 2.12
N VAL A 27 3.80 5.61 1.32
CA VAL A 27 4.57 4.47 1.83
C VAL A 27 5.96 4.54 1.22
N LYS A 28 6.97 4.61 2.08
CA LYS A 28 8.37 4.60 1.67
C LYS A 28 9.03 3.31 2.16
N LEU A 29 9.71 2.66 1.24
CA LEU A 29 10.59 1.54 1.48
C LEU A 29 12.04 2.04 1.37
N PRO A 30 12.71 2.37 2.48
CA PRO A 30 14.16 2.65 2.46
C PRO A 30 14.97 1.51 1.82
N PRO A 31 16.21 1.74 1.39
CA PRO A 31 17.06 0.67 0.87
C PRO A 31 17.13 -0.54 1.82
N ASN A 32 17.01 -1.75 1.26
CA ASN A 32 16.96 -3.03 1.98
C ASN A 32 15.76 -3.24 2.93
N SER A 33 14.75 -2.36 2.90
CA SER A 33 13.52 -2.50 3.71
C SER A 33 12.53 -3.52 3.13
N ALA A 34 11.55 -3.88 3.95
CA ALA A 34 10.35 -4.60 3.53
C ALA A 34 9.20 -4.41 4.51
N THR A 35 7.99 -4.50 3.96
CA THR A 35 6.74 -4.65 4.71
C THR A 35 6.47 -6.14 4.95
N PRO A 36 6.19 -6.56 6.19
CA PRO A 36 5.89 -7.95 6.49
C PRO A 36 4.54 -8.39 5.92
N PRO A 37 4.33 -9.71 5.84
CA PRO A 37 3.04 -10.26 5.46
C PRO A 37 1.89 -9.71 6.32
N HIS A 38 0.82 -9.25 5.68
CA HIS A 38 -0.38 -8.76 6.36
C HIS A 38 -1.64 -8.98 5.52
N ARG A 39 -2.81 -8.79 6.15
CA ARG A 39 -4.11 -8.93 5.49
C ARG A 39 -4.88 -7.63 5.57
N HIS A 40 -5.53 -7.28 4.46
CA HIS A 40 -6.46 -6.18 4.41
C HIS A 40 -7.83 -6.67 4.90
N GLY A 41 -8.09 -6.62 6.21
CA GLY A 41 -9.25 -7.24 6.87
C GLY A 41 -10.65 -6.72 6.48
N GLY A 42 -10.74 -5.84 5.49
CA GLY A 42 -11.95 -5.15 5.00
C GLY A 42 -11.58 -4.00 4.07
N ALA A 43 -10.36 -3.48 4.23
CA ALA A 43 -9.78 -2.44 3.41
C ALA A 43 -9.55 -2.87 1.95
N THR A 44 -9.78 -1.95 1.02
CA THR A 44 -9.20 -2.00 -0.32
C THR A 44 -7.92 -1.18 -0.33
N ALA A 45 -6.88 -1.60 -1.05
CA ALA A 45 -5.71 -0.79 -1.33
C ALA A 45 -5.39 -0.74 -2.83
N ILE A 46 -5.03 0.45 -3.33
CA ILE A 46 -4.41 0.66 -4.64
C ILE A 46 -3.09 1.36 -4.39
N ALA A 47 -1.98 0.74 -4.80
CA ALA A 47 -0.65 1.29 -4.60
C ALA A 47 0.00 1.66 -5.94
N ILE A 48 0.56 2.86 -5.99
CA ILE A 48 1.07 3.52 -7.20
C ILE A 48 2.50 4.00 -6.92
N PRO A 49 3.53 3.29 -7.39
CA PRO A 49 4.92 3.74 -7.26
C PRO A 49 5.17 5.06 -7.96
N VAL A 50 5.90 5.94 -7.27
CA VAL A 50 6.32 7.25 -7.78
C VAL A 50 7.83 7.35 -7.91
N THR A 51 8.60 6.66 -7.06
CA THR A 51 10.06 6.58 -7.15
C THR A 51 10.54 5.19 -6.76
N GLY A 52 11.72 4.79 -7.28
CA GLY A 52 12.31 3.49 -7.00
C GLY A 52 11.43 2.32 -7.46
N THR A 53 11.74 1.12 -7.00
CA THR A 53 11.03 -0.11 -7.39
C THR A 53 10.86 -1.04 -6.19
N SER A 54 9.72 -1.73 -6.09
CA SER A 54 9.46 -2.75 -5.07
C SER A 54 8.95 -4.07 -5.65
N LEU A 55 9.30 -5.18 -4.99
CA LEU A 55 8.79 -6.53 -5.26
C LEU A 55 7.58 -6.79 -4.38
N ASN A 56 6.44 -7.13 -4.98
CA ASN A 56 5.18 -7.34 -4.29
C ASN A 56 4.58 -8.71 -4.58
N GLN A 57 3.98 -9.33 -3.58
CA GLN A 57 3.32 -10.63 -3.72
C GLN A 57 1.98 -10.65 -3.02
N MET A 58 0.92 -10.93 -3.77
CA MET A 58 -0.46 -10.94 -3.27
C MET A 58 -1.07 -12.34 -3.44
N ASN A 59 -1.76 -12.83 -2.41
CA ASN A 59 -2.63 -14.01 -2.46
C ASN A 59 -1.96 -15.30 -2.99
N GLY A 60 -0.70 -15.54 -2.66
CA GLY A 60 0.04 -16.74 -3.08
C GLY A 60 0.45 -16.76 -4.55
N LYS A 61 0.18 -15.68 -5.29
CA LYS A 61 0.56 -15.55 -6.70
C LYS A 61 2.07 -15.34 -6.84
N GLU A 62 2.56 -15.44 -8.07
CA GLU A 62 3.94 -15.10 -8.39
C GLU A 62 4.27 -13.64 -7.98
N PRO A 63 5.42 -13.40 -7.33
CA PRO A 63 5.89 -12.06 -7.03
C PRO A 63 6.05 -11.21 -8.30
N LYS A 64 5.71 -9.93 -8.21
CA LYS A 64 5.82 -8.96 -9.31
C LYS A 64 6.49 -7.69 -8.84
N THR A 65 7.35 -7.15 -9.70
CA THR A 65 8.07 -5.91 -9.46
C THR A 65 7.30 -4.74 -10.04
N TYR A 66 7.16 -3.66 -9.27
CA TYR A 66 6.48 -2.43 -9.68
C TYR A 66 7.37 -1.21 -9.44
N GLY A 67 7.45 -0.35 -10.45
CA GLY A 67 8.10 0.97 -10.40
C GLY A 67 7.18 2.03 -11.02
N PRO A 68 7.69 3.26 -11.28
CA PRO A 68 6.87 4.37 -11.76
C PRO A 68 6.09 4.02 -13.03
N GLY A 69 4.81 4.43 -13.08
CA GLY A 69 3.87 4.08 -14.15
C GLY A 69 3.15 2.73 -13.97
N GLY A 70 3.59 1.92 -13.01
CA GLY A 70 2.88 0.72 -12.57
C GLY A 70 1.89 1.00 -11.44
N PHE A 71 1.10 -0.01 -11.09
CA PHE A 71 0.27 -0.04 -9.89
C PHE A 71 -0.09 -1.48 -9.54
N TRP A 72 -0.54 -1.71 -8.31
CA TRP A 72 -1.22 -2.95 -7.95
C TRP A 72 -2.47 -2.69 -7.11
N TYR A 73 -3.35 -3.69 -7.10
CA TYR A 73 -4.64 -3.67 -6.42
C TYR A 73 -4.72 -4.80 -5.40
N GLU A 74 -5.23 -4.48 -4.22
CA GLU A 74 -5.43 -5.37 -3.10
C GLU A 74 -6.89 -5.27 -2.68
N ALA A 75 -7.67 -6.28 -3.05
CA ALA A 75 -9.07 -6.38 -2.66
C ALA A 75 -9.23 -6.55 -1.14
N PRO A 76 -10.42 -6.28 -0.58
CA PRO A 76 -10.75 -6.72 0.77
C PRO A 76 -10.45 -8.21 0.97
N GLY A 77 -9.77 -8.52 2.07
CA GLY A 77 -9.27 -9.85 2.41
C GLY A 77 -7.92 -10.23 1.78
N CYS A 78 -7.34 -9.39 0.92
CA CYS A 78 -6.06 -9.65 0.26
C CYS A 78 -4.98 -9.97 1.30
N HIS A 79 -4.23 -11.05 1.06
CA HIS A 79 -3.00 -11.37 1.77
C HIS A 79 -1.82 -10.77 1.01
N HIS A 80 -1.34 -9.62 1.47
CA HIS A 80 -0.10 -9.03 0.99
C HIS A 80 1.05 -9.78 1.67
N GLN A 81 1.67 -10.70 0.95
CA GLN A 81 2.68 -11.58 1.53
C GLN A 81 4.03 -10.90 1.65
N ARG A 82 4.37 -10.04 0.69
CA ARG A 82 5.68 -9.38 0.62
C ARG A 82 5.53 -8.03 -0.06
N SER A 83 6.22 -7.03 0.48
CA SER A 83 6.58 -5.80 -0.22
C SER A 83 8.02 -5.50 0.13
N GLU A 84 8.93 -5.53 -0.85
CA GLU A 84 10.37 -5.42 -0.58
C GLU A 84 11.01 -4.40 -1.50
N TRP A 85 11.91 -3.58 -0.96
CA TRP A 85 12.71 -2.69 -1.79
C TRP A 85 13.53 -3.49 -2.82
N VAL A 86 13.59 -2.99 -4.05
CA VAL A 86 14.39 -3.54 -5.17
C VAL A 86 15.41 -2.53 -5.69
N SER A 87 15.01 -1.27 -5.89
CA SER A 87 15.91 -0.22 -6.39
C SER A 87 15.47 1.19 -5.98
N GLY A 88 16.39 2.15 -6.14
CA GLY A 88 16.24 3.55 -5.76
C GLY A 88 17.22 3.94 -4.65
N GLU A 89 18.03 4.97 -4.89
CA GLU A 89 19.10 5.40 -3.96
C GLU A 89 18.54 5.87 -2.62
N GLU A 90 17.46 6.65 -2.64
CA GLU A 90 16.75 7.10 -1.43
C GLU A 90 15.65 6.13 -0.97
N GLY A 91 15.54 4.96 -1.63
CA GLY A 91 14.46 4.00 -1.45
C GLY A 91 13.41 4.03 -2.57
N ALA A 92 12.32 3.31 -2.36
CA ALA A 92 11.16 3.28 -3.24
C ALA A 92 9.95 3.87 -2.51
N THR A 93 9.23 4.78 -3.16
CA THR A 93 8.03 5.42 -2.59
C THR A 93 6.83 5.12 -3.47
N PHE A 94 5.70 4.82 -2.85
CA PHE A 94 4.42 4.70 -3.53
C PHE A 94 3.31 5.42 -2.77
N ILE A 95 2.31 5.89 -3.52
CA ILE A 95 1.05 6.36 -2.98
C ILE A 95 0.15 5.15 -2.78
N ALA A 96 -0.37 4.97 -1.58
CA ALA A 96 -1.43 4.02 -1.30
C ALA A 96 -2.76 4.78 -1.14
N VAL A 97 -3.75 4.44 -1.98
CA VAL A 97 -5.13 4.84 -1.79
C VAL A 97 -5.84 3.70 -1.08
N LEU A 98 -6.31 3.94 0.13
CA LEU A 98 -7.03 2.97 0.94
C LEU A 98 -8.51 3.36 0.97
N ILE A 99 -9.39 2.38 0.82
CA ILE A 99 -10.82 2.53 1.07
C ILE A 99 -11.15 1.61 2.24
N VAL A 100 -11.59 2.19 3.35
CA VAL A 100 -11.86 1.48 4.60
C VAL A 100 -13.27 1.81 5.09
N ASP A 101 -13.81 0.99 5.98
CA ASP A 101 -15.01 1.33 6.73
C ASP A 101 -14.73 2.47 7.71
N ASP A 102 -15.68 3.39 7.90
CA ASP A 102 -15.52 4.54 8.80
C ASP A 102 -15.17 4.10 10.23
N GLU A 103 -15.72 2.97 10.68
CA GLU A 103 -15.42 2.36 11.99
C GLU A 103 -13.95 1.92 12.15
N THR A 104 -13.21 1.76 11.05
CA THR A 104 -11.77 1.42 11.08
C THR A 104 -10.91 2.60 11.52
N ILE A 105 -11.35 3.85 11.27
CA ILE A 105 -10.59 5.07 11.56
C ILE A 105 -10.98 5.69 12.90
N GLN A 106 -12.21 5.44 13.36
CA GLN A 106 -12.74 5.99 14.62
C GLN A 106 -12.26 5.24 15.88
N GLY A 107 -11.38 4.25 15.72
CA GLY A 107 -10.79 3.45 16.79
C GLY A 107 -9.42 3.96 17.28
#